data_AF-A0A7C4NGU3-F1
#
_entry.id   AF-A0A7C4NGU3-F1
#
_cell.length_a   1.000
_cell.length_b   1.000
_cell.length_c   1.000
_cell.angle_alpha   90.00
_cell.angle_beta   90.00
_cell.angle_gamma   90.00
#
_symmetry.space_group_name_H-M   'P 1'
#
loop_
_entity.id
_entity.type
_entity.pdbx_description
1 polymer ?
#
loop_
_entity_poly.entity_id
_entity_poly.type
_entity_poly.pdbx_seq_one_letter_code
_entity_poly.pdbx_strand_id
1 'polypeptide(L)'
;MRFRVSHTILLAVMFLVAIGVIYLQSSIRAGSFYSSPTISPDGTKVYIPLSFVEEQRLVFLDLRIENRLNEITYNSRIIPLSLYKDGEYLPLVIILTPSRKITSGIRVCEPCGSFSFHIIQEKYLDCDVCHTRWDVESLKGISGACTDYPPPELPSSLIGDRIEIDLSSLGIRVKP
;
A
#
# COMPACT_ATOMS: atom_id res chain seq x y z
N MET A 1 -57.72 -13.64 -8.48
CA MET A 1 -57.12 -12.47 -7.79
C MET A 1 -55.93 -11.98 -8.62
N ARG A 2 -56.03 -10.83 -9.30
CA ARG A 2 -54.90 -10.22 -10.03
C ARG A 2 -54.32 -9.11 -9.16
N PHE A 3 -53.12 -9.29 -8.63
CA PHE A 3 -52.39 -8.24 -7.91
C PHE A 3 -51.94 -7.18 -8.91
N ARG A 4 -52.49 -5.96 -8.78
CA ARG A 4 -52.10 -4.80 -9.58
C ARG A 4 -51.00 -4.06 -8.80
N VAL A 5 -49.74 -4.39 -9.08
CA VAL A 5 -48.60 -3.67 -8.49
C VAL A 5 -48.57 -2.26 -9.08
N SER A 6 -48.63 -1.24 -8.23
CA SER A 6 -48.54 0.17 -8.65
C SER A 6 -47.18 0.45 -9.28
N HIS A 7 -47.15 1.12 -10.44
CA HIS A 7 -45.91 1.54 -11.11
C HIS A 7 -44.98 2.34 -10.19
N THR A 8 -45.54 3.09 -9.23
CA THR A 8 -44.79 3.88 -8.25
C THR A 8 -43.99 3.01 -7.28
N ILE A 9 -44.52 1.86 -6.88
CA ILE A 9 -43.84 0.90 -5.99
C ILE A 9 -42.70 0.22 -6.73
N LEU A 10 -42.92 -0.14 -8.00
CA LEU A 10 -41.90 -0.75 -8.84
C LEU A 10 -40.71 0.21 -9.07
N LEU A 11 -40.99 1.50 -9.32
CA LEU A 11 -39.96 2.54 -9.47
C LEU A 11 -39.19 2.79 -8.17
N ALA A 12 -39.87 2.82 -7.02
CA ALA A 12 -39.21 3.01 -5.72
C ALA A 12 -38.28 1.84 -5.36
N VAL A 13 -38.69 0.60 -5.62
CA VAL A 13 -37.87 -0.59 -5.39
C VAL A 13 -36.65 -0.59 -6.33
N MET A 14 -36.83 -0.26 -7.60
CA MET A 14 -35.73 -0.14 -8.56
C MET A 14 -34.72 0.95 -8.15
N PHE A 15 -35.18 2.08 -7.63
CA PHE A 15 -34.31 3.16 -7.15
C PHE A 15 -33.52 2.76 -5.90
N LEU A 16 -34.15 2.06 -4.96
CA LEU A 16 -33.49 1.52 -3.76
C LEU A 16 -32.46 0.42 -4.10
N VAL A 17 -32.77 -0.45 -5.06
CA VAL A 17 -31.83 -1.46 -5.56
C VAL A 17 -30.67 -0.78 -6.30
N ALA A 18 -30.92 0.23 -7.12
CA ALA A 18 -29.86 0.98 -7.79
C ALA A 18 -28.94 1.70 -6.80
N ILE A 19 -29.49 2.36 -5.77
CA ILE A 19 -28.70 2.97 -4.69
C ILE A 19 -27.92 1.90 -3.92
N GLY A 20 -28.55 0.77 -3.58
CA GLY A 20 -27.89 -0.35 -2.89
C GLY A 20 -26.73 -0.95 -3.69
N VAL A 21 -26.86 -1.03 -5.02
CA VAL A 21 -25.81 -1.53 -5.92
C VAL A 21 -24.68 -0.50 -6.09
N ILE A 22 -24.99 0.80 -6.13
CA ILE A 22 -23.99 1.88 -6.16
C ILE A 22 -23.16 1.89 -4.87
N TYR A 23 -23.78 1.63 -3.70
CA TYR A 23 -23.07 1.52 -2.43
C TYR A 23 -22.24 0.24 -2.26
N LEU A 24 -22.50 -0.80 -3.07
CA LEU A 24 -21.74 -2.06 -3.05
C LEU A 24 -20.56 -2.09 -4.02
N GLN A 25 -20.27 -0.97 -4.69
CA GLN A 25 -19.10 -0.86 -5.54
C GLN A 25 -17.86 -0.84 -4.63
N SER A 26 -17.37 -2.04 -4.36
CA SER A 26 -16.18 -2.31 -3.56
C SER A 26 -15.04 -1.49 -4.16
N SER A 27 -14.64 -0.41 -3.50
CA SER A 27 -13.57 0.46 -3.98
C SER A 27 -12.25 -0.28 -3.83
N ILE A 28 -11.82 -0.89 -4.93
CA ILE A 28 -10.50 -1.49 -5.09
C ILE A 28 -9.57 -0.40 -5.61
N ARG A 29 -8.45 -0.18 -4.91
CA ARG A 29 -7.35 0.67 -5.39
C ARG A 29 -6.10 -0.18 -5.53
N ALA A 30 -5.69 -0.40 -6.77
CA ALA A 30 -4.38 -0.97 -7.07
C ALA A 30 -3.28 0.02 -6.67
N GLY A 31 -2.08 -0.48 -6.38
CA GLY A 31 -0.93 0.38 -6.13
C GLY A 31 -0.36 0.97 -7.43
N SER A 32 0.02 2.24 -7.36
CA SER A 32 0.60 2.99 -8.49
C SER A 32 2.11 3.16 -8.30
N PHE A 33 2.90 2.85 -9.33
CA PHE A 33 4.36 3.00 -9.27
C PHE A 33 4.78 4.46 -9.51
N TYR A 34 5.68 4.96 -8.67
CA TYR A 34 6.39 6.23 -8.88
C TYR A 34 7.84 5.95 -9.27
N SER A 35 8.23 6.32 -10.49
CA SER A 35 9.52 5.92 -11.09
C SER A 35 10.63 6.97 -11.02
N SER A 36 10.34 8.18 -10.54
CA SER A 36 11.30 9.30 -10.54
C SER A 36 11.48 9.94 -9.16
N PRO A 37 11.78 9.17 -8.10
CA PRO A 37 12.09 9.73 -6.79
C PRO A 37 13.35 10.60 -6.83
N THR A 38 13.41 11.62 -5.98
CA THR A 38 14.68 12.29 -5.68
C THR A 38 15.35 11.53 -4.55
N ILE A 39 16.64 11.25 -4.68
CA ILE A 39 17.43 10.50 -3.69
C ILE A 39 18.50 11.43 -3.12
N SER A 40 18.71 11.39 -1.81
CA SER A 40 19.76 12.19 -1.17
C SER A 40 21.16 11.77 -1.66
N PRO A 41 22.16 12.67 -1.64
CA PRO A 41 23.50 12.35 -2.11
C PRO A 41 24.17 11.15 -1.43
N ASP A 42 23.80 10.85 -0.19
CA ASP A 42 24.31 9.71 0.60
C ASP A 42 23.50 8.41 0.39
N GLY A 43 22.40 8.48 -0.37
CA GLY A 43 21.54 7.33 -0.68
C GLY A 43 20.71 6.83 0.51
N THR A 44 20.54 7.65 1.57
CA THR A 44 19.82 7.26 2.80
C THR A 44 18.42 7.83 2.90
N LYS A 45 18.05 8.79 2.03
CA LYS A 45 16.73 9.41 2.03
C LYS A 45 16.15 9.48 0.63
N VAL A 46 14.83 9.36 0.58
CA VAL A 46 14.06 9.39 -0.67
C VAL A 46 12.92 10.37 -0.56
N TYR A 47 12.72 11.15 -1.62
CA TYR A 47 11.69 12.18 -1.69
C TYR A 47 10.76 11.93 -2.87
N ILE A 48 9.46 12.03 -2.61
CA ILE A 48 8.43 12.04 -3.66
C ILE A 48 7.42 13.17 -3.46
N PRO A 49 6.75 13.63 -4.52
CA PRO A 49 5.73 14.68 -4.42
C PRO A 49 4.53 14.22 -3.58
N LEU A 50 4.09 15.06 -2.65
CA LEU A 50 2.86 14.83 -1.89
C LEU A 50 1.66 14.68 -2.83
N SER A 51 1.58 15.52 -3.87
CA SER A 51 0.47 15.51 -4.83
C SER A 51 0.24 14.15 -5.48
N PHE A 52 1.31 13.43 -5.81
CA PHE A 52 1.21 12.08 -6.38
C PHE A 52 0.63 11.09 -5.37
N VAL A 53 1.05 11.17 -4.11
CA VAL A 53 0.52 10.31 -3.04
C VAL A 53 -0.94 10.65 -2.72
N GLU A 54 -1.32 11.91 -2.78
CA GLU A 54 -2.72 12.33 -2.58
C GLU A 54 -3.66 11.81 -3.64
N GLU A 55 -3.21 11.82 -4.89
CA GLU A 55 -3.98 11.31 -6.03
C GLU A 55 -4.13 9.79 -5.97
N GLN A 56 -3.03 9.08 -5.75
CA GLN A 56 -2.99 7.62 -5.88
C GLN A 56 -3.35 6.86 -4.60
N ARG A 57 -3.10 7.45 -3.42
CA ARG A 57 -3.30 6.89 -2.06
C ARG A 57 -2.52 5.62 -1.71
N LEU A 58 -2.18 4.76 -2.68
CA LEU A 58 -1.30 3.62 -2.54
C LEU A 58 -0.21 3.73 -3.60
N VAL A 59 1.01 4.03 -3.17
CA VAL A 59 2.15 4.29 -4.06
C VAL A 59 3.26 3.30 -3.81
N PHE A 60 3.84 2.78 -4.88
CA PHE A 60 4.97 1.85 -4.86
C PHE A 60 6.21 2.54 -5.43
N LEU A 61 7.36 2.28 -4.81
CA LEU A 61 8.65 2.69 -5.36
C LEU A 61 9.55 1.46 -5.41
N ASP A 62 10.36 1.40 -6.47
CA ASP A 62 11.45 0.44 -6.56
C ASP A 62 12.75 1.21 -6.61
N LEU A 63 13.50 1.16 -5.51
CA LEU A 63 14.77 1.87 -5.39
C LEU A 63 15.90 0.92 -5.70
N ARG A 64 16.74 1.24 -6.68
CA ARG A 64 17.88 0.41 -7.00
C ARG A 64 18.92 0.51 -5.88
N ILE A 65 19.31 -0.61 -5.29
CA ILE A 65 20.32 -0.61 -4.22
C ILE A 65 21.73 -0.61 -4.79
N GLU A 66 22.70 -0.08 -4.04
CA GLU A 66 24.10 0.00 -4.47
C GLU A 66 24.69 -1.37 -4.82
N ASN A 67 24.53 -2.31 -3.89
CA ASN A 67 25.00 -3.68 -3.96
C ASN A 67 23.82 -4.63 -3.84
N ARG A 68 23.82 -5.71 -4.64
CA ARG A 68 22.81 -6.77 -4.55
C ARG A 68 22.80 -7.38 -3.15
N LEU A 69 21.61 -7.60 -2.58
CA LEU A 69 21.43 -8.19 -1.27
C LEU A 69 20.45 -9.36 -1.34
N ASN A 70 20.77 -10.48 -0.67
CA ASN A 70 19.85 -11.61 -0.56
C ASN A 70 18.69 -11.32 0.41
N GLU A 71 19.00 -10.63 1.50
CA GLU A 71 18.07 -10.27 2.56
C GLU A 71 18.56 -9.03 3.31
N ILE A 72 17.64 -8.39 4.03
CA ILE A 72 17.94 -7.36 5.05
C ILE A 72 17.26 -7.73 6.35
N THR A 73 17.88 -7.36 7.47
CA THR A 73 17.26 -7.48 8.80
C THR A 73 16.78 -6.10 9.25
N TYR A 74 15.49 -5.97 9.52
CA TYR A 74 14.90 -4.73 10.00
C TYR A 74 13.78 -5.03 11.01
N ASN A 75 13.77 -4.34 12.15
CA ASN A 75 12.81 -4.57 13.24
C ASN A 75 12.66 -6.05 13.64
N SER A 76 13.79 -6.77 13.76
CA SER A 76 13.86 -8.21 14.05
C SER A 76 13.17 -9.12 13.03
N ARG A 77 12.89 -8.62 11.82
CA ARG A 77 12.34 -9.37 10.69
C ARG A 77 13.40 -9.52 9.61
N ILE A 78 13.44 -10.69 8.99
CA ILE A 78 14.28 -10.98 7.82
C ILE A 78 13.44 -10.76 6.58
N ILE A 79 13.87 -9.85 5.73
CA ILE A 79 13.17 -9.48 4.49
C ILE A 79 13.96 -10.06 3.31
N PRO A 80 13.41 -11.06 2.59
CA PRO A 80 14.13 -11.79 1.55
C PRO A 80 14.14 -11.02 0.22
N LEU A 81 15.01 -10.01 0.10
CA LEU A 81 15.13 -9.19 -1.12
C LEU A 81 15.47 -10.00 -2.37
N SER A 82 16.12 -11.17 -2.24
CA SER A 82 16.36 -12.09 -3.36
C SER A 82 15.08 -12.52 -4.08
N LEU A 83 13.92 -12.51 -3.41
CA LEU A 83 12.61 -12.78 -4.02
C LEU A 83 12.06 -11.61 -4.84
N TYR A 84 12.69 -10.43 -4.73
CA TYR A 84 12.26 -9.21 -5.40
C TYR A 84 13.33 -8.67 -6.33
N LYS A 85 13.11 -8.81 -7.65
CA LYS A 85 14.06 -8.35 -8.69
C LYS A 85 15.50 -8.76 -8.37
N ASP A 86 15.66 -10.04 -8.02
CA ASP A 86 16.94 -10.67 -7.70
C ASP A 86 17.72 -10.01 -6.54
N GLY A 87 17.09 -9.17 -5.72
CA GLY A 87 17.77 -8.43 -4.67
C GLY A 87 18.53 -7.20 -5.16
N GLU A 88 18.22 -6.69 -6.35
CA GLU A 88 18.78 -5.44 -6.87
C GLU A 88 17.97 -4.18 -6.48
N TYR A 89 16.79 -4.38 -5.89
CA TYR A 89 15.87 -3.29 -5.55
C TYR A 89 15.32 -3.42 -4.13
N LEU A 90 15.12 -2.26 -3.50
CA LEU A 90 14.32 -2.11 -2.29
C LEU A 90 12.89 -1.69 -2.69
N PRO A 91 11.89 -2.57 -2.56
CA PRO A 91 10.50 -2.23 -2.84
C PRO A 91 9.89 -1.49 -1.65
N LEU A 92 9.42 -0.26 -1.87
CA LEU A 92 8.72 0.54 -0.87
C LEU A 92 7.23 0.65 -1.18
N VAL A 93 6.45 0.86 -0.13
CA VAL A 93 5.03 1.22 -0.18
C VAL A 93 4.82 2.49 0.62
N ILE A 94 3.95 3.35 0.11
CA ILE A 94 3.49 4.58 0.76
C ILE A 94 1.97 4.58 0.69
N ILE A 95 1.34 4.81 1.82
CA ILE A 95 -0.11 4.79 2.01
C ILE A 95 -0.51 6.14 2.56
N LEU A 96 -1.43 6.80 1.86
CA LEU A 96 -2.20 7.90 2.43
C LEU A 96 -3.49 7.32 3.01
N THR A 97 -3.60 7.34 4.32
CA THR A 97 -4.75 6.78 5.03
C THR A 97 -5.97 7.71 4.91
N PRO A 98 -7.19 7.20 5.18
CA PRO A 98 -8.40 8.02 5.25
C PRO A 98 -8.28 9.21 6.22
N SER A 99 -7.59 9.04 7.36
CA SER A 99 -7.30 10.09 8.33
C SER A 99 -6.20 11.07 7.90
N ARG A 100 -5.72 10.96 6.65
CA ARG A 100 -4.69 11.80 6.04
C ARG A 100 -3.30 11.62 6.65
N LYS A 101 -3.07 10.51 7.36
CA LYS A 101 -1.74 10.09 7.79
C LYS A 101 -1.00 9.50 6.59
N ILE A 102 0.30 9.78 6.50
CA ILE A 102 1.21 9.09 5.58
C ILE A 102 1.90 7.97 6.36
N THR A 103 1.83 6.76 5.82
CA THR A 103 2.55 5.59 6.31
C THR A 103 3.44 5.09 5.19
N SER A 104 4.72 4.84 5.48
CA SER A 104 5.66 4.25 4.53
C SER A 104 6.23 2.96 5.08
N GLY A 105 6.64 2.05 4.22
CA GLY A 105 7.27 0.81 4.64
C GLY A 105 7.91 0.03 3.50
N ILE A 106 8.49 -1.10 3.85
CA ILE A 106 9.02 -2.06 2.88
C ILE A 106 7.85 -2.89 2.36
N ARG A 107 7.64 -2.88 1.04
CA ARG A 107 6.48 -3.49 0.39
C ARG A 107 6.62 -5.00 0.31
N VAL A 108 6.50 -5.69 1.43
CA VAL A 108 6.68 -7.14 1.52
C VAL A 108 5.69 -7.76 2.50
N CYS A 109 5.19 -8.94 2.15
CA CYS A 109 4.50 -9.87 3.04
C CYS A 109 5.36 -11.14 3.11
N GLU A 110 6.32 -11.16 4.03
CA GLU A 110 7.42 -12.13 4.06
C GLU A 110 6.94 -13.58 4.08
N PRO A 111 5.93 -13.99 4.88
CA PRO A 111 5.55 -15.39 4.96
C PRO A 111 5.04 -15.98 3.64
N CYS A 112 4.45 -15.15 2.77
CA CYS A 112 3.94 -15.58 1.46
C CYS A 112 4.80 -15.10 0.28
N GLY A 113 5.89 -14.37 0.54
CA GLY A 113 6.78 -13.83 -0.49
C GLY A 113 6.14 -12.79 -1.42
N SER A 114 5.00 -12.22 -1.05
CA SER A 114 4.34 -11.21 -1.89
C SER A 114 5.00 -9.85 -1.73
N PHE A 115 5.10 -9.12 -2.84
CA PHE A 115 5.40 -7.69 -2.88
C PHE A 115 4.22 -6.91 -3.47
N SER A 116 3.08 -7.56 -3.74
CA SER A 116 1.93 -6.93 -4.41
C SER A 116 0.75 -6.81 -3.46
N PHE A 117 0.12 -5.64 -3.49
CA PHE A 117 -0.95 -5.25 -2.59
C PHE A 117 -1.96 -4.33 -3.30
N HIS A 118 -3.17 -4.30 -2.77
CA HIS A 118 -4.20 -3.32 -3.12
C HIS A 118 -4.96 -2.88 -1.87
N ILE A 119 -5.65 -1.74 -1.95
CA ILE A 119 -6.61 -1.33 -0.91
C ILE A 119 -8.00 -1.78 -1.32
N ILE A 120 -8.75 -2.39 -0.41
CA ILE A 120 -10.17 -2.69 -0.55
C ILE A 120 -10.99 -1.87 0.44
N GLN A 121 -12.16 -1.43 0.00
CA GLN A 121 -13.15 -0.73 0.84
C GLN A 121 -12.60 0.53 1.51
N GLU A 122 -11.57 1.16 0.91
CA GLU A 122 -10.78 2.26 1.49
C GLU A 122 -10.17 1.99 2.88
N LYS A 123 -10.19 0.74 3.34
CA LYS A 123 -9.94 0.42 4.75
C LYS A 123 -8.89 -0.66 4.96
N TYR A 124 -8.76 -1.60 4.04
CA TYR A 124 -7.86 -2.73 4.23
C TYR A 124 -6.81 -2.76 3.13
N LEU A 125 -5.55 -2.84 3.53
CA LEU A 125 -4.47 -3.27 2.66
C LEU A 125 -4.57 -4.80 2.55
N ASP A 126 -4.79 -5.30 1.34
CA ASP A 126 -4.95 -6.72 1.02
C ASP A 126 -3.72 -7.20 0.24
N CYS A 127 -3.15 -8.32 0.66
CA CYS A 127 -2.05 -8.96 -0.06
C CYS A 127 -2.59 -9.76 -1.25
N ASP A 128 -2.06 -9.49 -2.44
CA ASP A 128 -2.55 -10.09 -3.69
C ASP A 128 -2.32 -11.60 -3.80
N VAL A 129 -1.46 -12.18 -2.94
CA VAL A 129 -1.12 -13.60 -2.93
C VAL A 129 -1.92 -14.38 -1.89
N CYS A 130 -1.92 -13.92 -0.64
CA CYS A 130 -2.51 -14.68 0.48
C CYS A 130 -3.79 -14.08 1.04
N HIS A 131 -4.24 -12.92 0.53
CA HIS A 131 -5.42 -12.19 1.00
C HIS A 131 -5.43 -11.90 2.50
N THR A 132 -4.25 -11.84 3.12
CA THR A 132 -4.12 -11.27 4.45
C THR A 132 -4.44 -9.79 4.36
N ARG A 133 -5.24 -9.32 5.32
CA ARG A 133 -5.72 -7.95 5.40
C ARG A 133 -5.18 -7.27 6.63
N TRP A 134 -4.70 -6.05 6.44
CA TRP A 134 -4.34 -5.13 7.52
C TRP A 134 -5.17 -3.87 7.40
N ASP A 135 -5.53 -3.29 8.53
CA ASP A 135 -6.18 -1.98 8.58
C ASP A 135 -5.21 -0.89 8.07
N VAL A 136 -5.62 -0.06 7.10
CA VAL A 136 -4.71 0.92 6.48
C VAL A 136 -4.27 2.04 7.42
N GLU A 137 -5.04 2.33 8.48
CA GLU A 137 -4.70 3.38 9.45
C GLU A 137 -3.59 2.93 10.41
N SER A 138 -3.69 1.67 10.85
CA SER A 138 -2.87 1.13 11.95
C SER A 138 -1.93 0.01 11.54
N LEU A 139 -2.06 -0.53 10.33
CA LEU A 139 -1.43 -1.77 9.87
C LEU A 139 -1.68 -3.00 10.77
N LYS A 140 -2.68 -2.92 11.66
CA LYS A 140 -3.08 -4.06 12.49
C LYS A 140 -3.72 -5.14 11.61
N GLY A 141 -3.30 -6.38 11.78
CA GLY A 141 -3.88 -7.52 11.10
C GLY A 141 -5.38 -7.70 11.42
N ILE A 142 -6.18 -7.91 10.39
CA ILE A 142 -7.64 -8.06 10.45
C ILE A 142 -8.06 -9.49 10.13
N SER A 143 -7.47 -10.10 9.11
CA SER A 143 -7.76 -11.48 8.70
C SER A 143 -6.62 -12.07 7.86
N GLY A 144 -6.57 -13.40 7.74
CA GLY A 144 -5.57 -14.13 6.96
C GLY A 144 -4.45 -14.72 7.80
N ALA A 145 -3.50 -15.39 7.16
CA ALA A 145 -2.44 -16.13 7.85
C ALA A 145 -1.22 -15.26 8.20
N CYS A 146 -1.06 -14.08 7.58
CA CYS A 146 0.14 -13.24 7.73
C CYS A 146 -0.14 -12.00 8.60
N THR A 147 -1.13 -12.03 9.50
CA THR A 147 -1.62 -10.83 10.23
C THR A 147 -0.54 -10.12 11.03
N ASP A 148 0.46 -10.85 11.50
CA ASP A 148 1.59 -10.31 12.28
C ASP A 148 2.73 -9.76 11.41
N TYR A 149 2.55 -9.80 10.08
CA TYR A 149 3.53 -9.40 9.08
C TYR A 149 2.99 -8.30 8.15
N PRO A 150 2.47 -7.15 8.66
CA PRO A 150 2.22 -6.00 7.81
C PRO A 150 3.53 -5.50 7.18
N PRO A 151 3.49 -4.72 6.08
CA PRO A 151 4.67 -4.03 5.57
C PRO A 151 5.48 -3.37 6.71
N PRO A 152 6.77 -3.70 6.90
CA PRO A 152 7.59 -3.08 7.94
C PRO A 152 7.66 -1.57 7.78
N GLU A 153 7.17 -0.82 8.77
CA GLU A 153 7.10 0.64 8.69
C GLU A 153 8.49 1.28 8.68
N LEU A 154 8.68 2.25 7.79
CA LEU A 154 9.85 3.11 7.69
C LEU A 154 9.47 4.52 8.16
N PRO A 155 10.38 5.25 8.85
CA PRO A 155 10.13 6.64 9.20
C PRO A 155 9.90 7.48 7.95
N SER A 156 8.85 8.29 7.97
CA SER A 156 8.60 9.31 6.95
C SER A 156 8.11 10.62 7.55
N SER A 157 8.36 11.70 6.83
CA SER A 157 7.95 13.04 7.22
C SER A 157 7.52 13.87 6.02
N LEU A 158 6.66 14.86 6.26
CA LEU A 158 6.29 15.84 5.25
C LEU A 158 7.25 17.03 5.33
N ILE A 159 7.98 17.29 4.24
CA ILE A 159 8.92 18.40 4.10
C ILE A 159 8.44 19.26 2.94
N GLY A 160 7.70 20.33 3.25
CA GLY A 160 7.06 21.18 2.24
C GLY A 160 6.02 20.41 1.43
N ASP A 161 6.23 20.30 0.12
CA ASP A 161 5.37 19.58 -0.84
C ASP A 161 5.84 18.16 -1.13
N ARG A 162 6.75 17.62 -0.32
CA ARG A 162 7.37 16.30 -0.52
C ARG A 162 7.29 15.43 0.71
N ILE A 163 7.19 14.14 0.49
CA ILE A 163 7.32 13.10 1.49
C ILE A 163 8.77 12.64 1.49
N GLU A 164 9.46 12.79 2.61
CA GLU A 164 10.77 12.20 2.88
C GLU A 164 10.57 10.82 3.52
N ILE A 165 11.28 9.80 3.03
CA ILE A 165 11.38 8.48 3.65
C ILE A 165 12.83 8.27 4.07
N ASP A 166 13.03 7.91 5.33
CA ASP A 166 14.35 7.65 5.89
C ASP A 166 14.68 6.15 5.80
N LEU A 167 15.79 5.84 5.13
CA LEU A 167 16.32 4.49 4.94
C LEU A 167 17.56 4.22 5.79
N SER A 168 18.04 5.19 6.56
CA SER A 168 19.30 5.09 7.31
C SER A 168 19.32 3.90 8.28
N SER A 169 18.18 3.57 8.89
CA SER A 169 18.03 2.42 9.79
C SER A 169 18.17 1.06 9.11
N LEU A 170 18.12 1.00 7.78
CA LEU A 170 18.27 -0.24 7.01
C LEU A 170 19.73 -0.63 6.82
N GLY A 171 20.68 0.28 7.03
CA GLY A 171 22.10 0.03 6.78
C GLY A 171 22.43 -0.21 5.30
N ILE A 172 21.55 0.21 4.38
CA ILE A 172 21.75 0.10 2.94
C ILE A 172 21.78 1.49 2.30
N ARG A 173 22.30 1.56 1.08
CA ARG A 173 22.31 2.76 0.25
C ARG A 173 21.61 2.48 -1.08
N VAL A 174 20.84 3.45 -1.55
CA VAL A 174 20.17 3.41 -2.86
C VAL A 174 20.87 4.31 -3.86
N LYS A 175 20.86 3.90 -5.13
CA LYS A 175 21.44 4.65 -6.25
C LYS A 175 20.50 5.79 -6.65
N PRO A 176 21.01 7.01 -6.88
CA PRO A 176 20.27 8.11 -7.48
C PRO A 176 19.66 7.77 -8.84
#